data_AF-A0A2E4Y9G2-F1
#
_entry.id   AF-A0A2E4Y9G2-F1
#
_cell.length_a   1.000
_cell.length_b   1.000
_cell.length_c   1.000
_cell.angle_alpha   90.00
_cell.angle_beta   90.00
_cell.angle_gamma   90.00
#
_symmetry.space_group_name_H-M   'P 1'
#
loop_
_entity.id
_entity.type
_entity.pdbx_description
1 polymer ?
#
loop_
_entity_poly.entity_id
_entity_poly.type
_entity_poly.pdbx_seq_one_letter_code
_entity_poly.pdbx_strand_id
1 'polypeptide(L)' 'MNEEQIQEVWTLFKEYLDKKHIDTAAERYVDLLADMGTQDNTFNESMGSCEILDNAIRYYLDDEEEVYDDEDGFNWDE' A
#
# COMPACT_ATOMS: atom_id res chain seq x y z
N MET A 1 14.43 4.21 -2.67
CA MET A 1 13.80 3.76 -3.93
C MET A 1 13.26 5.00 -4.64
N ASN A 2 13.12 5.01 -5.97
CA ASN A 2 12.40 6.10 -6.66
C ASN A 2 10.95 5.66 -6.98
N GLU A 3 10.12 6.60 -7.40
CA GLU A 3 8.69 6.42 -7.68
C GLU A 3 8.42 5.32 -8.71
N GLU A 4 9.16 5.32 -9.83
CA GLU A 4 9.02 4.33 -10.90
C GLU A 4 9.31 2.92 -10.38
N GLN A 5 10.41 2.76 -9.63
CA GLN A 5 10.77 1.46 -9.05
C GLN A 5 9.71 0.96 -8.06
N ILE A 6 9.12 1.85 -7.24
CA ILE A 6 8.06 1.47 -6.29
C ILE A 6 6.87 0.90 -7.04
N GLN A 7 6.43 1.58 -8.10
CA GLN A 7 5.29 1.20 -8.93
C GLN A 7 5.55 -0.11 -9.70
N GLU A 8 6.73 -0.24 -10.32
CA GLU A 8 7.09 -1.41 -11.11
C GLU A 8 7.21 -2.66 -10.26
N VAL A 9 7.88 -2.57 -9.11
CA VAL A 9 8.04 -3.70 -8.19
C VAL A 9 6.69 -4.13 -7.63
N TRP A 10 5.84 -3.19 -7.23
CA TRP A 10 4.48 -3.52 -6.80
C TRP A 10 3.67 -4.18 -7.92
N THR A 11 3.71 -3.63 -9.12
CA THR A 11 2.96 -4.14 -10.28
C THR A 11 3.39 -5.55 -10.66
N LEU A 12 4.68 -5.87 -10.55
CA LEU A 12 5.17 -7.23 -10.74
C LEU A 12 4.76 -8.15 -9.58
N PHE A 13 4.94 -7.70 -8.35
CA PHE A 13 4.78 -8.53 -7.16
C PHE A 13 3.32 -8.91 -6.91
N LYS A 14 2.38 -7.98 -7.12
CA LYS A 14 0.95 -8.20 -6.87
C LYS A 14 0.33 -9.33 -7.70
N GLU A 15 0.89 -9.64 -8.87
CA GLU A 15 0.44 -10.74 -9.74
C GLU A 15 0.67 -12.13 -9.12
N TYR A 16 1.51 -12.21 -8.07
CA TYR A 16 1.81 -13.43 -7.34
C TYR A 16 1.12 -13.52 -5.97
N LEU A 17 0.26 -12.54 -5.64
CA LEU A 17 -0.46 -12.50 -4.37
C LEU A 17 -1.87 -13.11 -4.50
N ASP A 18 -2.34 -13.73 -3.42
CA ASP A 18 -3.76 -14.06 -3.29
C ASP A 18 -4.53 -12.76 -3.09
N LYS A 19 -5.67 -12.62 -3.79
CA LYS A 19 -6.56 -11.45 -3.68
C LYS A 19 -6.97 -11.17 -2.24
N LYS A 20 -7.09 -12.21 -1.41
CA LYS A 20 -7.46 -12.06 0.01
C LYS A 20 -6.44 -11.31 0.87
N HIS A 21 -5.20 -11.22 0.41
CA HIS A 21 -4.11 -10.64 1.19
C HIS A 21 -3.45 -9.46 0.49
N ILE A 22 -3.99 -9.00 -0.64
CA ILE A 22 -3.33 -8.01 -1.49
C ILE A 22 -3.23 -6.65 -0.79
N ASP A 23 -4.25 -6.24 -0.03
CA ASP A 23 -4.26 -4.97 0.70
C ASP A 23 -3.26 -4.99 1.86
N THR A 24 -3.30 -6.03 2.70
CA THR A 24 -2.30 -6.21 3.77
C THR A 24 -0.87 -6.30 3.22
N ALA A 25 -0.68 -6.93 2.06
CA ALA A 25 0.64 -6.98 1.42
C ALA A 25 1.09 -5.61 0.91
N ALA A 26 0.17 -4.77 0.42
CA ALA A 26 0.46 -3.41 0.01
C ALA A 26 0.89 -2.54 1.20
N GLU A 27 0.18 -2.63 2.32
CA GLU A 27 0.55 -1.97 3.58
C GLU A 27 1.96 -2.37 4.01
N ARG A 28 2.25 -3.67 4.06
CA ARG A 28 3.58 -4.18 4.47
C ARG A 28 4.68 -3.80 3.49
N TYR A 29 4.34 -3.66 2.21
CA TYR A 29 5.27 -3.17 1.20
C TYR A 29 5.63 -1.70 1.45
N VAL A 30 4.64 -0.85 1.73
CA VAL A 30 4.85 0.56 2.08
C VAL A 30 5.64 0.70 3.40
N ASP A 31 5.27 -0.05 4.45
CA ASP A 31 5.99 -0.12 5.73
C ASP A 31 7.48 -0.43 5.50
N LEU A 32 7.77 -1.48 4.72
CA LEU A 32 9.14 -1.90 4.42
C LEU A 32 9.92 -0.81 3.67
N LEU A 33 9.30 -0.13 2.71
CA LEU A 33 9.93 0.96 1.97
C LEU A 33 10.25 2.15 2.88
N ALA A 34 9.36 2.46 3.83
CA ALA A 34 9.57 3.49 4.84
C ALA A 34 10.72 3.12 5.80
N ASP A 35 10.75 1.88 6.29
CA ASP A 35 11.85 1.35 7.11
C ASP A 35 13.21 1.40 6.40
N MET A 36 13.21 1.25 5.07
CA MET A 36 14.40 1.41 4.22
C MET A 36 14.77 2.87 3.91
N GLY A 37 13.99 3.84 4.40
CA GLY A 37 14.27 5.27 4.28
C GLY A 37 13.70 5.94 3.03
N THR A 38 12.66 5.36 2.41
CA THR A 38 11.89 6.06 1.36
C THR A 38 11.13 7.23 1.98
N GLN A 39 11.13 8.38 1.30
CA GLN A 39 10.53 9.61 1.83
C GLN A 39 9.08 9.74 1.41
N ASP A 40 8.28 10.42 2.24
CA ASP A 40 6.86 10.70 2.01
C ASP A 40 6.57 11.35 0.65
N ASN A 41 7.45 12.26 0.19
CA ASN A 41 7.32 12.86 -1.15
C ASN A 41 7.42 11.82 -2.27
N THR A 42 8.34 10.85 -2.13
CA THR A 42 8.49 9.77 -3.12
C THR A 42 7.27 8.85 -3.12
N PHE A 43 6.66 8.62 -1.96
CA PHE A 43 5.40 7.89 -1.89
C PHE A 43 4.26 8.64 -2.59
N ASN A 44 4.12 9.95 -2.36
CA ASN A 44 3.15 10.78 -3.08
C ASN A 44 3.36 10.73 -4.61
N GLU A 45 4.61 10.82 -5.07
CA GLU A 45 4.96 10.74 -6.50
C GLU A 45 4.70 9.35 -7.10
N SER A 46 4.65 8.30 -6.28
CA SER A 46 4.37 6.93 -6.72
C SER A 46 2.88 6.59 -6.87
N MET A 47 1.98 7.46 -6.41
CA MET A 47 0.54 7.26 -6.54
C MET A 47 0.04 7.34 -7.99
N GLY A 48 -1.15 6.78 -8.25
CA GLY A 48 -1.86 6.87 -9.54
C GLY A 48 -1.57 5.70 -10.49
N SER A 49 -0.74 4.76 -10.08
CA SER A 49 -0.42 3.55 -10.86
C SER A 49 -1.29 2.35 -10.49
N CYS A 50 -1.73 2.26 -9.23
CA CYS A 50 -2.48 1.13 -8.73
C CYS A 50 -3.27 1.54 -7.48
N GLU A 51 -4.60 1.41 -7.53
CA GLU A 51 -5.50 1.82 -6.45
C GLU A 51 -5.14 1.19 -5.08
N ILE A 52 -4.83 -0.11 -5.05
CA ILE A 52 -4.44 -0.81 -3.81
C ILE A 52 -3.16 -0.21 -3.21
N LEU A 53 -2.17 0.12 -4.04
CA LEU A 53 -0.93 0.75 -3.57
C LEU A 53 -1.21 2.18 -3.08
N ASP A 54 -2.03 2.92 -3.82
CA ASP A 54 -2.40 4.29 -3.47
C ASP A 54 -3.11 4.33 -2.11
N ASN A 55 -4.00 3.37 -1.84
CA ASN A 55 -4.70 3.24 -0.56
C ASN A 55 -3.73 2.94 0.60
N ALA A 56 -2.79 2.02 0.39
CA ALA A 56 -1.76 1.72 1.38
C ALA A 56 -0.85 2.92 1.66
N ILE A 57 -0.51 3.70 0.62
CA ILE A 57 0.28 4.92 0.79
C ILE A 57 -0.51 5.98 1.56
N ARG A 58 -1.79 6.22 1.24
CA ARG A 58 -2.64 7.17 1.98
C ARG A 58 -2.74 6.79 3.46
N TYR A 59 -2.92 5.49 3.73
CA TYR A 59 -2.96 4.96 5.08
C TYR A 59 -1.65 5.23 5.84
N TYR A 60 -0.49 4.97 5.22
CA TYR A 60 0.81 5.26 5.82
C TYR A 60 1.04 6.76 6.07
N LEU A 61 0.62 7.61 5.14
CA LEU A 61 0.77 9.06 5.26
C LEU A 61 -0.22 9.72 6.23
N ASP A 62 -1.14 8.94 6.82
CA ASP A 62 -2.22 9.41 7.70
C ASP A 62 -3.05 10.52 7.03
N ASP A 63 -3.26 10.40 5.71
CA ASP A 63 -4.13 11.30 4.98
C ASP A 63 -5.58 10.87 5.27
N GLU A 64 -6.29 11.65 6.10
CA GLU A 64 -7.68 11.42 6.57
C GLU A 64 -8.73 11.44 5.43
N GLU A 65 -8.42 11.01 4.21
CA GLU A 65 -9.40 10.79 3.15
C GLU A 65 -9.94 9.36 3.28
N GLU A 66 -10.98 9.23 4.12
CA GLU A 66 -11.78 8.01 4.43
C GLU A 66 -11.52 6.83 3.47
N VAL A 67 -10.74 5.86 3.93
CA VAL A 67 -10.69 4.54 3.29
C VAL A 67 -12.06 3.88 3.55
N TYR A 68 -12.94 3.93 2.55
CA TYR A 68 -14.21 3.19 2.58
C TYR A 68 -13.88 1.69 2.49
N ASP A 69 -13.72 1.07 3.64
CA ASP A 69 -13.67 -0.39 3.79
C ASP A 69 -15.10 -0.94 3.74
N ASP A 70 -15.46 -1.60 2.64
CA ASP A 70 -16.78 -2.23 2.43
C ASP A 70 -16.71 -3.76 2.52
N GLU A 71 -15.63 -4.37 3.05
CA GLU A 71 -15.62 -5.83 3.24
C GLU A 71 -14.85 -6.31 4.48
N ASP A 72 -15.65 -6.81 5.43
CA ASP A 72 -15.34 -7.86 6.40
C ASP A 72 -14.65 -7.49 7.73
N GLY A 73 -15.53 -7.24 8.70
CA GLY A 73 -15.24 -7.28 10.13
C GLY A 73 -14.48 -8.53 10.57
N PHE A 74 -13.18 -8.35 10.80
CA PHE A 74 -12.40 -9.26 11.62
C PHE A 74 -12.76 -9.06 13.10
N ASN A 75 -13.68 -9.89 13.58
CA ASN A 75 -13.98 -10.05 15.00
C ASN A 75 -12.74 -10.59 15.74
N TRP A 76 -11.92 -9.68 16.28
CA TRP A 76 -10.89 -10.00 17.28
C TRP A 76 -11.56 -10.33 18.62
N ASP A 77 -12.13 -11.53 18.75
CA ASP A 77 -12.40 -12.11 20.06
C ASP A 77 -12.18 -13.62 20.00
N GLU A 78 -11.32 -14.06 20.93
CA GLU A 78 -10.92 -15.43 21.27
C GLU A 78 -12.06 -16.23 21.93
#